data_AF-A0A1B0EUS2-F1
#
_entry.id   AF-A0A1B0EUS2-F1
#
_cell.length_a   1.000
_cell.length_b   1.000
_cell.length_c   1.000
_cell.angle_alpha   90.00
_cell.angle_beta   90.00
_cell.angle_gamma   90.00
#
_symmetry.space_group_name_H-M   'P 1'
#
loop_
_entity.id
_entity.type
_entity.pdbx_description
1 polymer ?
#
loop_
_entity_poly.entity_id
_entity_poly.type
_entity_poly.pdbx_seq_one_letter_code
_entity_poly.pdbx_strand_id
1 'polypeptide(L)'
;MLKIVIIIAVGIAQISFFVSSQTDANLEVNNQRYCFRFTWPGPQFDADGPIMNATCTDLLNGVSGIPCHHPLAVTNNSNVPDTRAIWEEHRNDPTRIACRLTRGDVCVKYTYYFNQAVQNISYFCTKVNIEDVGAATSGCYTELRNGREIEVCICESRPGQPPCNDATKKIPHAVGLFVAGFVIVLQQWAPI
;
A
#
# COMPACT_ATOMS: atom_id res chain seq x y z
N MET A 1 35.15 -11.20 0.90
CA MET A 1 35.27 -11.27 2.37
C MET A 1 36.25 -10.20 2.82
N LEU A 2 35.79 -9.10 3.41
CA LEU A 2 36.65 -8.09 4.01
C LEU A 2 36.85 -8.44 5.48
N LYS A 3 38.10 -8.66 5.91
CA LYS A 3 38.44 -8.91 7.33
C LYS A 3 39.02 -7.62 7.89
N ILE A 4 38.31 -6.99 8.82
CA ILE A 4 38.78 -5.79 9.51
C ILE A 4 39.38 -6.23 10.85
N VAL A 5 40.63 -5.85 11.10
CA VAL A 5 41.33 -6.11 12.37
C VAL A 5 41.35 -4.81 13.17
N ILE A 6 40.68 -4.79 14.32
CA ILE A 6 40.68 -3.65 15.24
C ILE A 6 41.63 -3.99 16.39
N ILE A 7 42.67 -3.18 16.57
CA ILE A 7 43.63 -3.32 17.66
C ILE A 7 43.32 -2.22 18.68
N ILE A 8 42.86 -2.59 19.87
CA ILE A 8 42.69 -1.67 20.99
C ILE A 8 43.86 -1.88 21.94
N ALA A 9 44.72 -0.87 22.07
CA ALA A 9 45.82 -0.89 23.03
C ALA A 9 45.28 -0.49 24.41
N VAL A 10 45.07 -1.47 25.28
CA VAL A 10 44.91 -1.25 26.72
C VAL A 10 46.16 -1.82 27.39
N GLY A 11 46.76 -1.05 28.30
CA GLY A 11 48.01 -1.34 29.03
C GLY A 11 48.59 -2.76 28.88
N ILE A 12 49.79 -2.81 28.30
CA ILE A 12 50.75 -3.93 28.23
C ILE A 12 50.28 -5.28 27.64
N ALA A 13 49.02 -5.43 27.22
CA ALA A 13 48.56 -6.64 26.53
C ALA A 13 47.85 -6.28 25.21
N GLN A 14 48.42 -6.69 24.07
CA GLN A 14 47.74 -6.61 22.78
C GLN A 14 46.72 -7.74 22.68
N ILE A 15 45.43 -7.40 22.77
CA ILE A 15 44.35 -8.36 22.53
C ILE A 15 43.80 -8.10 21.12
N SER A 16 44.07 -9.04 20.22
CA SER A 16 43.54 -9.01 18.85
C SER A 16 42.18 -9.70 18.84
N PHE A 17 41.10 -8.92 18.71
CA PHE A 17 39.76 -9.48 18.47
C PHE A 17 39.46 -9.51 16.97
N PHE A 18 39.10 -10.69 16.47
CA PHE A 18 38.59 -10.85 15.12
C PHE A 18 37.08 -10.62 15.12
N VAL A 19 36.63 -9.49 14.58
CA VAL A 19 35.20 -9.27 14.30
C VAL A 19 34.90 -9.84 12.92
N SER A 20 34.16 -10.94 12.86
CA SER A 20 33.63 -11.45 11.60
C SER A 20 32.26 -10.82 11.33
N SER A 21 32.18 -9.92 10.35
CA SER A 21 30.90 -9.43 9.82
C SER A 21 30.30 -10.52 8.92
N GLN A 22 29.28 -11.23 9.40
CA GLN A 22 28.50 -12.17 8.59
C GLN A 22 27.39 -11.37 7.89
N THR A 23 27.47 -11.25 6.55
CA THR A 23 26.59 -10.40 5.73
C THR A 23 25.12 -10.87 5.72
N ASP A 24 24.29 -10.29 6.59
CA ASP A 24 23.17 -9.35 6.34
C ASP A 24 22.11 -9.54 5.22
N ALA A 25 22.00 -10.68 4.54
CA ALA A 25 20.87 -10.85 3.59
C ALA A 25 19.49 -10.85 4.29
N ASN A 26 19.41 -11.40 5.51
CA ASN A 26 18.18 -11.41 6.32
C ASN A 26 17.93 -10.09 7.08
N LEU A 27 18.97 -9.26 7.27
CA LEU A 27 18.85 -8.00 8.01
C LEU A 27 18.36 -6.85 7.10
N GLU A 28 18.76 -6.85 5.82
CA GLU A 28 18.32 -5.83 4.86
C GLU A 28 16.82 -5.87 4.58
N VAL A 29 16.21 -7.06 4.49
CA VAL A 29 14.74 -7.18 4.31
C VAL A 29 13.99 -6.61 5.52
N ASN A 30 14.56 -6.70 6.73
CA ASN A 30 13.90 -6.26 7.95
C ASN A 30 13.89 -4.74 8.14
N ASN A 31 14.82 -4.00 7.51
CA ASN A 31 14.88 -2.54 7.63
C ASN A 31 14.32 -1.80 6.40
N GLN A 32 13.88 -2.52 5.37
CA GLN A 32 13.30 -1.94 4.17
C GLN A 32 11.77 -1.83 4.29
N ARG A 33 11.23 -0.80 3.64
CA ARG A 33 9.78 -0.55 3.54
C ARG A 33 9.35 -0.88 2.11
N TYR A 34 8.20 -1.51 1.97
CA TYR A 34 7.65 -1.91 0.66
C TYR A 34 6.18 -1.50 0.49
N CYS A 35 5.78 -1.23 -0.74
CA CYS A 35 4.38 -1.11 -1.18
C CYS A 35 4.10 -2.23 -2.18
N PHE A 36 2.93 -2.84 -2.12
CA PHE A 36 2.51 -3.71 -3.22
C PHE A 36 2.51 -2.95 -4.53
N ARG A 37 2.96 -3.62 -5.60
CA ARG A 37 3.02 -3.11 -6.96
C ARG A 37 2.53 -4.17 -7.95
N PHE A 38 1.23 -4.21 -8.16
CA PHE A 38 0.54 -5.13 -9.08
C PHE A 38 -0.87 -4.60 -9.36
N THR A 39 -1.57 -5.20 -10.32
CA THR A 39 -2.99 -4.92 -10.58
C THR A 39 -3.83 -6.19 -10.43
N TRP A 40 -4.91 -6.11 -9.66
CA TRP A 40 -5.98 -7.10 -9.72
C TRP A 40 -6.97 -6.66 -10.82
N PRO A 41 -7.16 -7.48 -11.87
CA PRO A 41 -7.90 -7.05 -13.05
C PRO A 41 -9.42 -7.03 -12.83
N GLY A 42 -9.93 -7.60 -11.73
CA GLY A 42 -11.36 -7.60 -11.39
C GLY A 42 -11.97 -9.00 -11.33
N PRO A 43 -13.25 -9.09 -10.93
CA PRO A 43 -13.94 -10.36 -10.70
C PRO A 43 -14.27 -11.12 -11.99
N GLN A 44 -14.39 -10.43 -13.12
CA GLN A 44 -14.63 -11.07 -14.42
C GLN A 44 -13.45 -11.89 -14.96
N PHE A 45 -12.33 -11.92 -14.23
CA PHE A 45 -11.12 -12.63 -14.63
C PHE A 45 -10.77 -13.72 -13.61
N ASP A 46 -10.93 -14.96 -14.05
CA ASP A 46 -10.54 -16.17 -13.34
C ASP A 46 -9.27 -16.78 -13.95
N ALA A 47 -8.69 -17.73 -13.23
CA ALA A 47 -7.45 -18.38 -13.68
C ALA A 47 -7.62 -19.23 -14.94
N ASP A 48 -8.84 -19.66 -15.23
CA ASP A 48 -9.19 -20.45 -16.42
C ASP A 48 -9.62 -19.55 -17.61
N GLY A 49 -9.71 -18.23 -17.39
CA GLY A 49 -10.09 -17.25 -18.39
C GLY A 49 -8.96 -16.83 -19.33
N PRO A 50 -9.28 -16.13 -20.44
CA PRO A 50 -8.31 -15.75 -21.49
C PRO A 50 -7.21 -14.76 -21.04
N ILE A 51 -7.17 -14.39 -19.76
CA ILE A 51 -6.40 -13.26 -19.21
C ILE A 51 -5.10 -13.66 -18.51
N MET A 52 -4.78 -14.96 -18.45
CA MET A 52 -3.48 -15.43 -17.92
C MET A 52 -2.26 -14.76 -18.58
N ASN A 53 -2.39 -14.27 -19.82
CA ASN A 53 -1.36 -13.52 -20.55
C ASN A 53 -1.75 -12.07 -20.90
N ALA A 54 -2.81 -11.53 -20.28
CA ALA A 54 -3.26 -10.19 -20.60
C ALA A 54 -2.24 -9.13 -20.15
N THR A 55 -2.16 -8.07 -20.95
CA THR A 55 -1.39 -6.88 -20.62
C THR A 55 -2.27 -5.82 -19.97
N CYS A 56 -1.65 -4.82 -19.35
CA CYS A 56 -2.37 -3.62 -18.92
C CYS A 56 -3.16 -2.94 -20.05
N THR A 57 -2.70 -3.03 -21.30
CA THR A 57 -3.41 -2.48 -22.46
C THR A 57 -4.72 -3.21 -22.71
N ASP A 58 -4.70 -4.54 -22.58
CA ASP A 58 -5.88 -5.40 -22.77
C ASP A 58 -6.90 -5.17 -21.63
N LEU A 59 -6.41 -5.01 -20.39
CA LEU A 59 -7.27 -4.72 -19.24
C LEU A 59 -8.00 -3.38 -19.38
N LEU A 60 -7.30 -2.36 -19.84
CA LEU A 60 -7.84 -0.99 -19.89
C LEU A 60 -8.61 -0.70 -21.17
N ASN A 61 -8.56 -1.55 -22.20
CA ASN A 61 -9.25 -1.35 -23.49
C ASN A 61 -9.03 0.06 -24.09
N GLY A 62 -7.82 0.59 -23.96
CA GLY A 62 -7.45 1.92 -24.45
C GLY A 62 -7.93 3.11 -23.58
N VAL A 63 -8.52 2.87 -22.42
CA VAL A 63 -8.86 3.92 -21.45
C VAL A 63 -7.57 4.46 -20.82
N SER A 64 -7.34 5.76 -20.95
CA SER A 64 -6.21 6.47 -20.34
C SER A 64 -6.57 6.99 -18.95
N GLY A 65 -5.56 7.17 -18.10
CA GLY A 65 -5.70 7.77 -16.77
C GLY A 65 -6.06 6.81 -15.63
N ILE A 66 -6.18 5.51 -15.91
CA ILE A 66 -6.32 4.47 -14.89
C ILE A 66 -4.95 3.79 -14.71
N PRO A 67 -4.36 3.76 -13.51
CA PRO A 67 -3.08 3.11 -13.29
C PRO A 67 -3.18 1.60 -13.54
N CYS A 68 -2.10 1.00 -14.05
CA CYS A 68 -1.98 -0.45 -14.15
C CYS A 68 -0.52 -0.86 -14.06
N HIS A 69 -0.24 -1.91 -13.27
CA HIS A 69 1.09 -2.41 -13.01
C HIS A 69 1.13 -3.93 -13.13
N HIS A 70 2.22 -4.45 -13.69
CA HIS A 70 2.51 -5.88 -13.69
C HIS A 70 3.20 -6.30 -12.37
N PRO A 71 2.99 -7.55 -11.91
CA PRO A 71 2.15 -8.59 -12.54
C PRO A 71 0.65 -8.32 -12.39
N LEU A 72 -0.17 -8.97 -13.23
CA LEU A 72 -1.61 -9.04 -12.99
C LEU A 72 -1.88 -10.16 -11.97
N ALA A 73 -2.41 -9.82 -10.81
CA ALA A 73 -2.75 -10.80 -9.78
C ALA A 73 -4.15 -11.35 -10.07
N VAL A 74 -4.26 -12.45 -10.80
CA VAL A 74 -5.54 -13.13 -11.08
C VAL A 74 -5.87 -14.10 -9.96
N THR A 75 -7.14 -14.15 -9.56
CA THR A 75 -7.64 -15.00 -8.48
C THR A 75 -8.63 -16.02 -9.01
N ASN A 76 -8.52 -17.28 -8.59
CA ASN A 76 -9.39 -18.37 -9.08
C ASN A 76 -10.87 -18.20 -8.70
N ASN A 77 -11.17 -17.39 -7.69
CA ASN A 77 -12.50 -17.22 -7.12
C ASN A 77 -13.12 -15.84 -7.40
N SER A 78 -12.55 -15.08 -8.35
CA SER A 78 -13.02 -13.74 -8.71
C SER A 78 -13.04 -12.73 -7.55
N ASN A 79 -12.42 -13.05 -6.40
CA ASN A 79 -12.35 -12.16 -5.27
C ASN A 79 -11.08 -11.34 -5.31
N VAL A 80 -11.05 -10.26 -4.55
CA VAL A 80 -9.83 -9.50 -4.33
C VAL A 80 -8.74 -10.42 -3.72
N PRO A 81 -7.48 -10.37 -4.19
CA PRO A 81 -6.43 -11.29 -3.75
C PRO A 81 -6.11 -11.15 -2.26
N ASP A 82 -5.75 -12.26 -1.63
CA ASP A 82 -5.18 -12.26 -0.29
C ASP A 82 -3.74 -11.73 -0.34
N THR A 83 -3.60 -10.43 -0.09
CA THR A 83 -2.30 -9.75 -0.08
C THR A 83 -1.35 -10.30 0.98
N ARG A 84 -1.86 -10.87 2.07
CA ARG A 84 -1.00 -11.48 3.10
C ARG A 84 -0.41 -12.78 2.58
N ALA A 85 -1.19 -13.61 1.90
CA ALA A 85 -0.68 -14.81 1.24
C ALA A 85 0.37 -14.46 0.17
N ILE A 86 0.08 -13.47 -0.68
CA ILE A 86 1.03 -12.98 -1.71
C ILE A 86 2.34 -12.50 -1.08
N TRP A 87 2.26 -11.76 0.03
CA TRP A 87 3.44 -11.26 0.73
C TRP A 87 4.29 -12.39 1.29
N GLU A 88 3.69 -13.37 1.98
CA GLU A 88 4.45 -14.48 2.56
C GLU A 88 5.12 -15.34 1.48
N GLU A 89 4.47 -15.56 0.35
CA GLU A 89 5.05 -16.28 -0.80
C GLU A 89 6.30 -15.56 -1.36
N HIS A 90 6.24 -14.23 -1.44
CA HIS A 90 7.29 -13.41 -2.06
C HIS A 90 8.23 -12.74 -1.06
N ARG A 91 8.16 -13.11 0.23
CA ARG A 91 8.90 -12.43 1.30
C ARG A 91 10.42 -12.45 1.10
N ASN A 92 10.94 -13.50 0.47
CA ASN A 92 12.36 -13.67 0.18
C ASN A 92 12.83 -12.87 -1.05
N ASP A 93 11.90 -12.51 -1.95
CA ASP A 93 12.15 -11.63 -3.10
C ASP A 93 10.96 -10.68 -3.33
N PRO A 94 10.81 -9.65 -2.47
CA PRO A 94 9.67 -8.74 -2.53
C PRO A 94 9.60 -7.95 -3.85
N THR A 95 10.71 -7.84 -4.59
CA THR A 95 10.81 -6.99 -5.78
C THR A 95 9.90 -7.44 -6.94
N ARG A 96 9.43 -8.69 -6.89
CA ARG A 96 8.49 -9.26 -7.88
C ARG A 96 7.07 -8.72 -7.76
N ILE A 97 6.62 -8.42 -6.54
CA ILE A 97 5.23 -8.05 -6.25
C ILE A 97 5.10 -6.71 -5.52
N ALA A 98 6.23 -6.10 -5.16
CA ALA A 98 6.30 -4.87 -4.41
C ALA A 98 7.46 -4.00 -4.89
N CYS A 99 7.34 -2.71 -4.64
CA CYS A 99 8.43 -1.75 -4.81
C CYS A 99 8.92 -1.27 -3.43
N ARG A 100 10.24 -1.08 -3.34
CA ARG A 100 10.88 -0.47 -2.17
C ARG A 100 10.55 1.02 -2.13
N LEU A 101 10.15 1.53 -0.97
CA LEU A 101 9.88 2.97 -0.81
C LEU A 101 11.19 3.75 -0.74
N THR A 102 11.23 4.88 -1.45
CA THR A 102 12.25 5.93 -1.28
C THR A 102 11.69 7.09 -0.46
N ARG A 103 12.51 8.12 -0.20
CA ARG A 103 12.09 9.27 0.62
C ARG A 103 10.88 9.97 -0.03
N GLY A 104 9.80 10.09 0.73
CA GLY A 104 8.54 10.72 0.31
C GLY A 104 7.60 9.82 -0.48
N ASP A 105 7.97 8.56 -0.76
CA ASP A 105 7.04 7.61 -1.36
C ASP A 105 6.04 7.11 -0.32
N VAL A 106 4.82 6.91 -0.77
CA VAL A 106 3.69 6.36 -0.03
C VAL A 106 3.07 5.21 -0.82
N CYS A 107 2.38 4.32 -0.13
CA CYS A 107 1.69 3.21 -0.74
C CYS A 107 0.27 3.62 -1.13
N VAL A 108 -0.10 3.30 -2.35
CA VAL A 108 -1.41 3.60 -2.91
C VAL A 108 -2.15 2.30 -3.24
N LYS A 109 -3.43 2.30 -2.91
CA LYS A 109 -4.44 1.39 -3.44
C LYS A 109 -5.44 2.25 -4.22
N TYR A 110 -5.49 2.03 -5.52
CA TYR A 110 -6.40 2.70 -6.43
C TYR A 110 -7.50 1.71 -6.82
N THR A 111 -8.73 1.97 -6.38
CA THR A 111 -9.90 1.16 -6.70
C THR A 111 -10.75 1.88 -7.74
N TYR A 112 -11.01 1.22 -8.86
CA TYR A 112 -11.85 1.77 -9.92
C TYR A 112 -13.22 1.09 -9.89
N TYR A 113 -14.27 1.90 -9.76
CA TYR A 113 -15.65 1.44 -9.70
C TYR A 113 -16.42 1.88 -10.95
N PHE A 114 -17.28 0.98 -11.43
CA PHE A 114 -18.27 1.28 -12.46
C PHE A 114 -19.59 0.64 -12.07
N ASN A 115 -20.68 1.42 -12.05
CA ASN A 115 -22.00 0.97 -11.62
C ASN A 115 -21.98 0.27 -10.25
N GLN A 116 -21.29 0.85 -9.26
CA GLN A 116 -21.15 0.32 -7.89
C GLN A 116 -20.43 -1.04 -7.78
N ALA A 117 -19.84 -1.54 -8.87
CA ALA A 117 -19.03 -2.74 -8.89
C ALA A 117 -17.55 -2.39 -9.08
N VAL A 118 -16.66 -3.09 -8.36
CA VAL A 118 -15.21 -2.94 -8.54
C VAL A 118 -14.83 -3.53 -9.90
N GLN A 119 -14.21 -2.72 -10.74
CA GLN A 119 -13.72 -3.12 -12.06
C GLN A 119 -12.29 -3.61 -11.99
N ASN A 120 -11.39 -2.85 -11.35
CA ASN A 120 -10.02 -3.25 -11.10
C ASN A 120 -9.47 -2.57 -9.84
N ILE A 121 -8.36 -3.10 -9.33
CA ILE A 121 -7.61 -2.47 -8.24
C ILE A 121 -6.14 -2.46 -8.60
N SER A 122 -5.50 -1.30 -8.53
CA SER A 122 -4.06 -1.15 -8.74
C SER A 122 -3.35 -0.72 -7.47
N TYR A 123 -2.25 -1.41 -7.20
CA TYR A 123 -1.38 -1.17 -6.06
C TYR A 123 -0.05 -0.63 -6.58
N PHE A 124 0.47 0.43 -5.96
CA PHE A 124 1.76 0.99 -6.34
C PHE A 124 2.35 1.90 -5.25
N CYS A 125 3.65 2.17 -5.39
CA CYS A 125 4.34 3.26 -4.68
C CYS A 125 4.33 4.51 -5.55
N THR A 126 4.06 5.67 -4.94
CA THR A 126 4.20 6.97 -5.61
C THR A 126 4.36 8.08 -4.58
N LYS A 127 4.53 9.32 -5.05
CA LYS A 127 4.39 10.53 -4.23
C LYS A 127 3.01 11.11 -4.50
N VAL A 128 2.25 11.42 -3.45
CA VAL A 128 0.90 11.97 -3.59
C VAL A 128 0.86 13.40 -3.07
N ASN A 129 0.32 14.28 -3.89
CA ASN A 129 -0.03 15.65 -3.50
C ASN A 129 -1.53 15.81 -3.69
N ILE A 130 -2.20 16.28 -2.64
CA ILE A 130 -3.64 16.55 -2.65
C ILE A 130 -3.81 18.07 -2.68
N GLU A 131 -4.68 18.54 -3.56
CA GLU A 131 -5.03 19.96 -3.65
C GLU A 131 -5.48 20.47 -2.27
N ASP A 132 -5.04 21.67 -1.90
CA ASP A 132 -5.32 22.34 -0.62
C ASP A 132 -4.83 21.65 0.67
N VAL A 133 -4.23 20.45 0.58
CA VAL A 133 -3.65 19.73 1.73
C VAL A 133 -2.12 19.63 1.63
N GLY A 134 -1.61 19.46 0.41
CA GLY A 134 -0.19 19.22 0.14
C GLY A 134 0.18 17.74 0.13
N ALA A 135 1.40 17.42 0.56
CA ALA A 135 1.93 16.05 0.54
C ALA A 135 1.14 15.14 1.50
N ALA A 136 0.47 14.14 0.95
CA ALA A 136 -0.37 13.23 1.72
C ALA A 136 0.37 11.93 2.06
N THR A 137 0.37 11.56 3.33
CA THR A 137 1.00 10.33 3.85
C THR A 137 0.00 9.26 4.24
N SER A 138 -1.28 9.62 4.39
CA SER A 138 -2.36 8.70 4.72
C SER A 138 -3.74 9.24 4.34
N GLY A 139 -4.74 8.35 4.32
CA GLY A 139 -6.14 8.69 4.10
C GLY A 139 -6.72 8.06 2.83
N CYS A 140 -8.04 8.10 2.68
CA CYS A 140 -8.73 7.67 1.47
C CYS A 140 -9.56 8.79 0.90
N TYR A 141 -9.49 8.93 -0.42
CA TYR A 141 -10.08 10.02 -1.17
C TYR A 141 -10.89 9.43 -2.30
N THR A 142 -12.13 9.88 -2.43
CA THR A 142 -13.07 9.40 -3.43
C THR A 142 -13.41 10.52 -4.40
N GLU A 143 -13.38 10.24 -5.68
CA GLU A 143 -13.78 11.17 -6.74
C GLU A 143 -14.78 10.48 -7.67
N LEU A 144 -15.84 11.20 -8.05
CA LEU A 144 -16.76 10.78 -9.10
C LEU A 144 -16.40 11.51 -10.39
N ARG A 145 -15.93 10.78 -11.40
CA ARG A 145 -15.51 11.32 -12.69
C ARG A 145 -16.22 10.60 -13.83
N ASN A 146 -17.01 11.33 -14.61
CA ASN A 146 -17.75 10.80 -15.76
C ASN A 146 -18.62 9.58 -15.43
N GLY A 147 -19.32 9.59 -14.28
CA GLY A 147 -20.15 8.47 -13.82
C GLY A 147 -19.38 7.25 -13.33
N ARG A 148 -18.06 7.34 -13.20
CA ARG A 148 -17.19 6.33 -12.59
C ARG A 148 -16.70 6.85 -11.25
N GLU A 149 -16.65 5.97 -10.27
CA GLU A 149 -16.18 6.29 -8.93
C GLU A 149 -14.75 5.75 -8.77
N ILE A 150 -13.86 6.58 -8.25
CA ILE A 150 -12.46 6.27 -8.02
C ILE A 150 -12.21 6.44 -6.53
N GLU A 151 -11.66 5.42 -5.88
CA GLU A 151 -11.17 5.51 -4.51
C GLU A 151 -9.65 5.36 -4.51
N VAL A 152 -8.96 6.30 -3.86
CA VAL A 152 -7.51 6.28 -3.69
C VAL A 152 -7.20 6.28 -2.21
N CYS A 153 -6.69 5.16 -1.71
CA CYS A 153 -6.25 4.99 -0.34
C CYS A 153 -4.72 5.04 -0.25
N ILE A 154 -4.22 5.85 0.68
CA ILE A 154 -2.82 6.16 0.88
C ILE A 154 -2.40 5.71 2.28
N CYS A 155 -1.20 5.14 2.40
CA CYS A 155 -0.60 4.83 3.69
C CYS A 155 0.94 4.75 3.61
N GLU A 156 1.60 4.85 4.76
CA GLU A 156 3.04 4.61 4.87
C GLU A 156 3.32 3.23 5.47
N SER A 157 4.02 2.39 4.71
CA SER A 157 4.48 1.07 5.19
C SER A 157 5.58 1.19 6.24
N ARG A 158 5.58 0.27 7.19
CA ARG A 158 6.60 0.17 8.24
C ARG A 158 7.73 -0.80 7.82
N PRO A 159 8.98 -0.57 8.26
CA PRO A 159 10.08 -1.51 8.01
C PRO A 159 9.79 -2.90 8.53
N GLY A 160 10.14 -3.93 7.76
CA GLY A 160 10.01 -5.34 8.16
C GLY A 160 8.58 -5.85 8.31
N GLN A 161 7.57 -5.03 7.99
CA GLN A 161 6.16 -5.38 8.01
C GLN A 161 5.63 -5.59 6.58
N PRO A 162 4.54 -6.36 6.41
CA PRO A 162 3.84 -6.42 5.13
C PRO A 162 3.41 -5.01 4.66
N PRO A 163 3.36 -4.77 3.34
CA PRO A 163 2.91 -3.49 2.80
C PRO A 163 1.54 -3.07 3.32
N CYS A 164 1.37 -1.77 3.61
CA CYS A 164 0.15 -1.26 4.22
C CYS A 164 -1.03 -1.12 3.24
N ASN A 165 -0.77 -1.04 1.94
CA ASN A 165 -1.78 -0.95 0.87
C ASN A 165 -2.43 -2.31 0.61
N ASP A 166 -2.91 -2.94 1.68
CA ASP A 166 -3.54 -4.25 1.68
C ASP A 166 -4.92 -4.21 1.00
N ALA A 167 -5.23 -5.29 0.30
CA ALA A 167 -6.44 -5.43 -0.49
C ALA A 167 -7.72 -5.58 0.36
N THR A 168 -7.61 -6.13 1.57
CA THR A 168 -8.73 -6.43 2.48
C THR A 168 -9.14 -5.26 3.37
N LYS A 169 -8.30 -4.25 3.52
CA LYS A 169 -8.64 -3.07 4.32
C LYS A 169 -9.57 -2.17 3.53
N LYS A 170 -10.85 -2.17 3.89
CA LYS A 170 -11.68 -0.98 3.74
C LYS A 170 -11.21 -0.02 4.83
N ILE A 171 -10.47 1.01 4.45
CA ILE A 171 -10.10 2.03 5.43
C ILE A 171 -11.39 2.83 5.66
N PRO A 172 -11.97 2.81 6.87
CA PRO A 172 -13.22 3.50 7.09
C PRO A 172 -13.02 5.00 6.82
N HIS A 173 -13.90 5.58 6.02
CA HIS A 173 -14.07 7.02 6.02
C HIS A 173 -14.34 7.43 7.48
N ALA A 174 -13.54 8.35 8.01
CA ALA A 174 -13.88 9.01 9.26
C ALA A 174 -15.15 9.83 9.01
N VAL A 175 -16.32 9.21 9.14
CA VAL A 175 -17.60 9.90 9.16
C VAL A 175 -17.63 10.66 10.47
N GLY A 176 -17.35 11.96 10.39
CA GLY A 176 -17.49 12.87 11.53
C GLY A 176 -18.93 12.84 12.02
N LEU A 177 -19.16 12.23 13.18
CA LEU A 177 -20.36 12.40 13.98
C LEU A 177 -20.36 13.83 14.54
N PHE A 178 -20.78 14.81 13.74
CA PHE A 178 -21.29 16.07 14.29
C PHE A 178 -22.69 15.80 14.82
N VAL A 179 -22.79 15.27 16.04
CA VAL A 179 -24.06 15.24 16.77
C VAL A 179 -24.39 16.67 17.17
N ALA A 180 -25.50 17.14 16.61
CA ALA A 180 -26.09 18.45 16.77
C ALA A 180 -26.13 18.93 18.23
N GLY A 181 -25.26 19.91 18.55
CA GLY A 181 -25.40 20.76 19.74
C GLY A 181 -26.23 21.99 19.42
N PHE A 182 -27.49 21.82 19.01
CA PHE A 182 -28.39 22.94 18.74
C PHE A 182 -29.85 22.61 19.10
N VAL A 183 -30.12 22.30 20.36
CA VAL A 183 -31.43 22.57 20.98
C VAL A 183 -31.24 22.84 22.48
N ILE A 184 -30.88 24.08 22.85
CA ILE A 184 -31.37 24.65 24.11
C ILE A 184 -32.35 25.75 23.68
N VAL A 185 -33.51 25.30 23.20
CA VAL A 185 -34.69 26.15 23.07
C VAL A 185 -35.22 26.36 24.48
N LEU A 186 -34.98 27.58 24.96
CA LEU A 186 -35.90 28.40 25.75
C LEU A 186 -37.23 27.69 26.11
N GLN A 187 -37.31 27.13 27.32
CA GLN A 187 -38.59 27.02 28.01
C GLN A 187 -38.68 28.13 29.07
N GLN A 188 -39.52 29.09 28.70
CA GLN A 188 -40.12 30.16 29.48
C GLN A 188 -40.83 29.60 30.74
N TRP A 189 -40.90 30.37 31.84
CA TRP A 189 -42.09 30.80 32.62
C TRP A 189 -41.69 30.69 34.12
N ALA A 190 -41.90 31.61 35.07
CA ALA A 190 -42.70 32.82 35.20
C ALA A 190 -42.18 33.64 36.43
N PRO A 191 -42.58 34.92 36.58
CA PRO A 191 -42.28 35.73 37.77
C PRO A 191 -43.27 35.45 38.92
N ILE A 192 -42.77 35.47 40.16
CA ILE A 192 -43.54 35.75 41.38
C ILE A 192 -42.77 36.82 42.15
#